data_AF-A0A9D2F4Z2-F1
#
_entry.id   AF-A0A9D2F4Z2-F1
#
_cell.length_a   1.000
_cell.length_b   1.000
_cell.length_c   1.000
_cell.angle_alpha   90.00
_cell.angle_beta   90.00
_cell.angle_gamma   90.00
#
_symmetry.space_group_name_H-M   'P 1'
#
loop_
_entity.id
_entity.type
_entity.pdbx_description
1 polymer ?
#
loop_
_entity_poly.entity_id
_entity_poly.type
_entity_poly.pdbx_seq_one_letter_code
_entity_poly.pdbx_strand_id
1 'polypeptide(L)' 'MAEPHTPQTTAPAPYAAGTGSAPVAADHTAFERMGYRERLALKREDPAGYAALRAGH' A
#
# COMPACT_ATOMS: atom_id res chain seq x y z
N MET A 1 -36.24 33.84 -27.95
CA MET A 1 -35.84 33.11 -26.73
C MET A 1 -34.51 32.45 -27.05
N ALA A 2 -33.43 32.89 -26.42
CA ALA A 2 -32.11 32.27 -26.57
C ALA A 2 -31.99 31.17 -25.52
N GLU A 3 -31.65 29.96 -25.93
CA GLU A 3 -31.10 28.95 -25.01
C GLU A 3 -29.86 28.32 -25.68
N PRO A 4 -28.65 28.56 -25.13
CA PRO A 4 -27.41 28.07 -25.70
C PRO A 4 -27.16 26.62 -25.29
N HIS A 5 -26.86 25.82 -26.30
CA HIS A 5 -26.13 24.56 -26.23
C HIS A 5 -24.88 24.68 -25.34
N THR A 6 -24.88 24.00 -24.19
CA THR A 6 -23.68 23.79 -23.38
C THR A 6 -23.22 22.33 -23.48
N PRO A 7 -21.90 22.10 -23.58
CA PRO A 7 -21.34 20.82 -24.01
C PRO A 7 -21.43 19.76 -22.92
N GLN A 8 -21.53 18.49 -23.36
CA GLN A 8 -21.30 17.29 -22.56
C GLN A 8 -20.18 17.51 -21.54
N THR A 9 -20.54 17.69 -20.27
CA THR A 9 -19.60 17.48 -19.17
C THR A 9 -19.82 16.05 -18.72
N THR A 10 -19.20 15.11 -19.43
CA THR A 10 -18.98 13.76 -18.93
C THR A 10 -18.06 13.89 -17.72
N ALA A 11 -18.64 14.05 -16.54
CA ALA A 11 -17.89 13.93 -15.30
C ALA A 11 -17.25 12.53 -15.31
N PRO A 12 -15.90 12.42 -15.22
CA PRO A 12 -15.29 11.11 -15.09
C PRO A 12 -15.84 10.46 -13.81
N ALA A 13 -16.15 9.17 -13.87
CA ALA A 13 -16.64 8.43 -12.71
C ALA A 13 -15.69 8.67 -11.52
N PRO A 14 -16.20 9.18 -10.38
CA PRO A 14 -15.36 9.33 -9.22
C PRO A 14 -15.02 7.90 -8.76
N TYR A 15 -13.77 7.67 -8.40
CA TYR A 15 -13.27 6.39 -7.87
C TYR A 15 -13.08 5.26 -8.88
N ALA A 16 -12.43 5.53 -10.02
CA ALA A 16 -11.36 4.62 -10.46
C ALA A 16 -10.09 4.85 -9.62
N ALA A 17 -10.25 4.99 -8.30
CA ALA A 17 -9.14 4.88 -7.36
C ALA A 17 -8.67 3.45 -7.49
N GLY A 18 -7.43 3.27 -7.93
CA GLY A 18 -6.96 2.01 -8.47
C GLY A 18 -7.36 0.81 -7.62
N THR A 19 -7.45 -0.35 -8.26
CA THR A 19 -6.90 -1.55 -7.67
C THR A 19 -5.44 -1.26 -7.31
N GLY A 20 -5.22 -0.48 -6.26
CA GLY A 20 -4.07 -0.67 -5.42
C GLY A 20 -4.27 -2.10 -4.96
N SER A 21 -3.61 -3.03 -5.65
CA SER A 21 -3.05 -4.17 -4.95
C SER A 21 -2.43 -3.52 -3.74
N ALA A 22 -3.10 -3.62 -2.58
CA ALA A 22 -2.48 -3.25 -1.33
C ALA A 22 -1.09 -3.85 -1.45
N PRO A 23 0.00 -3.04 -1.35
CA PRO A 23 1.33 -3.62 -1.42
C PRO A 23 1.25 -4.77 -0.46
N VAL A 24 1.42 -6.01 -0.95
CA VAL A 24 1.23 -7.21 -0.12
C VAL A 24 2.06 -6.89 1.10
N ALA A 25 1.38 -6.57 2.21
CA ALA A 25 2.03 -5.79 3.25
C ALA A 25 3.19 -6.68 3.62
N ALA A 26 4.43 -6.28 3.32
CA ALA A 26 5.57 -7.17 3.46
C ALA A 26 5.47 -7.63 4.90
N ASP A 27 5.20 -8.93 5.10
CA ASP A 27 4.26 -9.45 6.12
C ASP A 27 4.47 -8.85 7.51
N HIS A 28 3.96 -7.64 7.71
CA HIS A 28 4.32 -6.82 8.86
C HIS A 28 3.67 -7.42 10.10
N THR A 29 2.45 -7.91 9.92
CA THR A 29 1.74 -8.70 10.91
C THR A 29 2.49 -10.00 11.27
N ALA A 30 3.15 -10.69 10.33
CA ALA A 30 4.03 -11.80 10.67
C ALA A 30 5.27 -11.31 11.43
N PHE A 31 5.88 -10.20 11.02
CA PHE A 31 7.01 -9.62 11.75
C PHE A 31 6.63 -9.22 13.20
N GLU A 32 5.43 -8.70 13.42
CA GLU A 32 4.87 -8.38 14.74
C GLU A 32 4.63 -9.63 15.59
N ARG A 33 4.26 -10.76 14.96
CA ARG A 33 4.09 -12.06 15.62
C ARG A 33 5.42 -12.78 15.90
N MET A 34 6.50 -12.45 15.19
CA MET A 34 7.81 -13.09 15.39
C MET A 34 8.37 -12.83 16.79
N GLY A 35 8.96 -13.87 17.38
CA GLY A 35 9.70 -13.74 18.62
C GLY A 35 11.01 -12.95 18.44
N TYR A 36 11.57 -12.43 19.54
CA TYR A 36 12.83 -11.67 19.51
C TYR A 36 13.98 -12.45 18.86
N ARG A 37 14.08 -13.76 19.13
CA ARG A 37 15.11 -14.64 18.55
C ARG A 37 14.98 -14.77 17.04
N GLU A 38 13.75 -14.89 16.53
CA GLU A 38 13.47 -14.98 15.08
C GLU A 38 13.78 -13.66 14.38
N ARG A 39 13.41 -12.52 15.01
CA ARG A 39 13.79 -11.20 14.49
C ARG A 39 15.30 -11.00 14.41
N LEU A 40 16.06 -11.52 15.39
CA LEU A 40 17.53 -11.48 15.35
C LEU A 40 18.11 -12.39 14.27
N ALA A 41 17.53 -13.56 14.04
CA ALA A 41 17.92 -14.43 12.94
C ALA A 41 17.68 -13.74 11.58
N LEU A 42 16.48 -13.18 11.38
CA LEU A 42 16.11 -12.40 10.21
C LEU A 42 17.07 -11.23 9.97
N LYS A 43 17.45 -10.48 11.01
CA LYS A 43 18.42 -9.39 10.88
C LYS A 43 19.82 -9.85 10.44
N ARG A 44 20.21 -11.09 10.78
CA ARG A 44 21.49 -11.68 10.40
C ARG A 44 21.46 -12.25 9.00
N GLU A 45 20.35 -12.86 8.61
CA GLU A 45 20.16 -13.53 7.32
C GLU A 45 19.81 -12.54 6.20
N ASP A 46 18.90 -11.60 6.50
CA ASP A 46 18.47 -10.55 5.59
C ASP A 46 18.31 -9.19 6.32
N PRO A 47 19.40 -8.43 6.47
CA PRO A 47 19.35 -7.13 7.12
C PRO A 47 18.49 -6.12 6.36
N ALA A 48 18.34 -6.25 5.04
CA ALA A 48 17.58 -5.33 4.22
C ALA A 48 16.06 -5.52 4.40
N GLY A 49 15.56 -6.75 4.36
CA GLY A 49 14.16 -7.05 4.65
C GLY A 49 13.80 -6.81 6.11
N TYR A 50 14.71 -7.09 7.06
CA TYR A 50 14.50 -6.68 8.46
C TYR A 50 14.31 -5.16 8.59
N ALA A 51 15.12 -4.35 7.88
CA ALA A 51 14.99 -2.90 7.91
C ALA A 51 13.69 -2.41 7.25
N ALA A 52 13.29 -3.03 6.13
CA ALA A 52 12.03 -2.72 5.45
C ALA A 52 10.80 -3.05 6.33
N LEU A 53 10.81 -4.21 7.00
CA LEU A 53 9.75 -4.63 7.92
C LEU A 53 9.72 -3.77 9.18
N ARG A 54 10.88 -3.35 9.70
CA ARG A 54 10.97 -2.46 10.87
C ARG A 54 10.53 -1.03 10.57
N ALA A 55 10.83 -0.50 9.38
CA ALA A 55 10.51 0.88 9.01
C ALA A 55 9.02 1.09 8.69
N GLY A 56 8.26 0.01 8.51
CA GLY A 56 6.81 0.04 8.29
C GLY A 56 5.95 0.10 9.57
N HIS A 57 6.58 0.11 10.76
CA HIS A 57 5.94 0.22 12.08
C HIS A 57 6.07 1.64 12.65
#